data_AF-A0A9W4QTX0-F1
#
_entry.id   AF-A0A9W4QTX0-F1
#
_cell.length_a   1.000
_cell.length_b   1.000
_cell.length_c   1.000
_cell.angle_alpha   90.00
_cell.angle_beta   90.00
_cell.angle_gamma   90.00
#
_symmetry.space_group_name_H-M   'P 1'
#
loop_
_entity.id
_entity.type
_entity.pdbx_description
1 polymer ?
#
loop_
_entity_poly.entity_id
_entity_poly.type
_entity_poly.pdbx_seq_one_letter_code
_entity_poly.pdbx_strand_id
1 'polypeptide(L)'
;MNKYTHHHIERFYDKFINRSFDQDDTAMFIVLARDYTPKGSIFRELGDFLAHPDEKDRGLVISSFQDIIDYFDENTLKTFDGAELPKQRNSGISALDEVKDSLCAIFALIGIDHEIESRNELRFRDFVFCLIFLLGNFRLKMNDQLVQIQVEYGNGLSLSISYESANYGRHYLSFNLMLLCGVWPKCIPTDYKKDLSGYIVRRFSNGYLGAIPYELDGLTLNTDMQSFERDVVWPLNDYRF
;
A
#
# COMPACT_ATOMS: atom_id res chain seq x y z
N MET A 1 -22.99 -13.12 0.90
CA MET A 1 -22.79 -11.75 0.39
C MET A 1 -24.12 -11.20 -0.12
N ASN A 2 -24.45 -9.93 0.13
CA ASN A 2 -25.67 -9.33 -0.45
C ASN A 2 -25.48 -9.08 -1.97
N LYS A 3 -26.59 -8.91 -2.71
CA LYS A 3 -26.56 -8.76 -4.18
C LYS A 3 -25.76 -7.54 -4.65
N TYR A 4 -25.81 -6.44 -3.91
CA TYR A 4 -25.11 -5.21 -4.24
C TYR A 4 -23.58 -5.41 -4.15
N THR A 5 -23.09 -5.93 -3.03
CA THR A 5 -21.67 -6.26 -2.86
C THR A 5 -21.23 -7.27 -3.92
N HIS A 6 -21.98 -8.35 -4.13
CA HIS A 6 -21.63 -9.36 -5.13
C HIS A 6 -21.40 -8.75 -6.52
N HIS A 7 -22.36 -7.95 -6.99
CA HIS A 7 -22.26 -7.28 -8.29
C HIS A 7 -21.02 -6.38 -8.40
N HIS A 8 -20.70 -5.64 -7.35
CA HIS A 8 -19.54 -4.74 -7.39
C HIS A 8 -18.20 -5.48 -7.29
N ILE A 9 -18.12 -6.60 -6.55
CA ILE A 9 -16.93 -7.46 -6.54
C ILE A 9 -16.71 -8.11 -7.91
N GLU A 10 -17.78 -8.57 -8.57
CA GLU A 10 -17.73 -9.12 -9.93
C GLU A 10 -17.26 -8.06 -10.94
N ARG A 11 -17.81 -6.84 -10.87
CA ARG A 11 -17.33 -5.72 -11.71
C ARG A 11 -15.88 -5.35 -11.44
N PHE A 12 -15.43 -5.41 -10.19
CA PHE A 12 -14.03 -5.17 -9.87
C PHE A 12 -13.15 -6.28 -10.45
N TYR A 13 -13.58 -7.54 -10.38
CA TYR A 13 -12.87 -8.65 -11.02
C TYR A 13 -12.71 -8.42 -12.53
N ASP A 14 -13.76 -7.99 -13.22
CA ASP A 14 -13.65 -7.66 -14.65
C ASP A 14 -12.61 -6.56 -14.90
N LYS A 15 -12.60 -5.50 -14.08
CA LYS A 15 -11.58 -4.45 -14.18
C LYS A 15 -10.19 -4.97 -13.85
N PHE A 16 -10.06 -5.85 -12.86
CA PHE A 16 -8.81 -6.48 -12.44
C PHE A 16 -8.20 -7.28 -13.59
N ILE A 17 -8.99 -8.13 -14.23
CA ILE A 17 -8.57 -8.92 -15.40
C ILE A 17 -8.15 -8.02 -16.56
N ASN A 18 -8.91 -6.95 -16.81
CA ASN A 18 -8.65 -6.02 -17.92
C ASN A 18 -7.62 -4.92 -17.59
N ARG A 19 -7.05 -4.90 -16.37
CA ARG A 19 -6.16 -3.83 -15.88
C ARG A 19 -6.74 -2.43 -16.11
N SER A 20 -8.03 -2.26 -15.84
CA SER A 20 -8.75 -1.00 -16.08
C SER A 20 -9.24 -0.32 -14.80
N PHE A 21 -8.76 -0.76 -13.64
CA PHE A 21 -9.06 -0.15 -12.34
C PHE A 21 -8.00 0.87 -11.93
N ASP A 22 -8.33 1.73 -10.98
CA ASP A 22 -7.41 2.66 -10.32
C ASP A 22 -7.54 2.62 -8.78
N GLN A 23 -7.08 3.67 -8.10
CA GLN A 23 -7.13 3.74 -6.64
C GLN A 23 -8.56 3.74 -6.09
N ASP A 24 -9.51 4.40 -6.74
CA ASP A 24 -10.87 4.56 -6.22
C ASP A 24 -11.62 3.23 -6.33
N ASP A 25 -11.41 2.51 -7.42
CA ASP A 25 -11.89 1.14 -7.59
C ASP A 25 -11.34 0.21 -6.51
N THR A 26 -10.04 0.33 -6.21
CA THR A 26 -9.36 -0.46 -5.18
C THR A 26 -9.93 -0.15 -3.79
N ALA A 27 -10.13 1.12 -3.47
CA ALA A 27 -10.72 1.55 -2.20
C ALA A 27 -12.15 1.04 -2.04
N MET A 28 -12.99 1.20 -3.08
CA MET A 28 -14.37 0.71 -3.08
C MET A 28 -14.42 -0.81 -2.90
N PHE A 29 -13.56 -1.55 -3.61
CA PHE A 29 -13.45 -3.00 -3.48
C PHE A 29 -13.13 -3.43 -2.05
N ILE A 30 -12.13 -2.80 -1.41
CA ILE A 30 -11.77 -3.09 -0.01
C ILE A 30 -12.93 -2.82 0.95
N VAL A 31 -13.60 -1.66 0.80
CA VAL A 31 -14.74 -1.28 1.65
C VAL A 31 -15.87 -2.30 1.54
N LEU A 32 -16.17 -2.75 0.32
CA LEU A 32 -17.21 -3.75 0.06
C LEU A 32 -16.84 -5.14 0.58
N ALA A 33 -15.57 -5.54 0.43
CA ALA A 33 -15.07 -6.83 0.88
C ALA A 33 -14.99 -6.93 2.41
N ARG A 34 -14.73 -5.81 3.10
CA ARG A 34 -14.51 -5.70 4.56
C ARG A 34 -15.42 -6.62 5.35
N ASP A 35 -16.74 -6.49 5.21
CA ASP A 35 -17.69 -7.21 6.07
C ASP A 35 -17.79 -8.71 5.83
N TYR A 36 -17.25 -9.18 4.71
CA TYR A 36 -17.23 -10.60 4.34
C TYR A 36 -15.89 -11.28 4.59
N THR A 37 -14.94 -10.55 5.18
CA THR A 37 -13.62 -11.08 5.54
C THR A 37 -13.56 -11.47 7.02
N PRO A 38 -12.73 -12.48 7.38
CA PRO A 38 -12.49 -12.83 8.78
C PRO A 38 -11.99 -11.63 9.58
N LYS A 39 -12.38 -11.55 10.87
CA LYS A 39 -11.80 -10.57 11.79
C LYS A 39 -10.30 -10.82 11.93
N GLY A 40 -9.50 -9.76 11.89
CA GLY A 40 -8.04 -9.87 11.92
C GLY A 40 -7.44 -10.37 10.60
N SER A 41 -8.17 -10.32 9.49
CA SER A 41 -7.58 -10.45 8.14
C SER A 41 -7.13 -9.09 7.61
N ILE A 42 -6.23 -9.09 6.62
CA ILE A 42 -5.71 -7.88 5.99
C ILE A 42 -6.84 -7.03 5.42
N PHE A 43 -7.78 -7.61 4.69
CA PHE A 43 -8.85 -6.83 4.06
C PHE A 43 -9.84 -6.26 5.06
N ARG A 44 -10.07 -6.95 6.20
CA ARG A 44 -10.83 -6.36 7.31
C ARG A 44 -10.12 -5.11 7.82
N GLU A 45 -8.81 -5.24 8.06
CA GLU A 45 -8.01 -4.14 8.57
C GLU A 45 -7.91 -2.97 7.59
N LEU A 46 -7.70 -3.23 6.30
CA LEU A 46 -7.69 -2.22 5.24
C LEU A 46 -9.04 -1.48 5.17
N GLY A 47 -10.16 -2.22 5.27
CA GLY A 47 -11.48 -1.61 5.33
C GLY A 47 -11.68 -0.75 6.59
N ASP A 48 -11.15 -1.19 7.73
CA ASP A 48 -11.17 -0.41 8.97
C ASP A 48 -10.24 0.82 8.90
N PHE A 49 -9.13 0.75 8.16
CA PHE A 49 -8.30 1.92 7.84
C PHE A 49 -9.14 2.93 7.08
N LEU A 50 -9.72 2.52 5.94
CA LEU A 50 -10.51 3.41 5.08
C LEU A 50 -11.71 4.05 5.78
N ALA A 51 -12.32 3.36 6.74
CA ALA A 51 -13.43 3.91 7.52
C ALA A 51 -13.00 4.95 8.58
N HIS A 52 -11.73 4.90 9.02
CA HIS A 52 -11.19 5.73 10.12
C HIS A 52 -9.80 6.28 9.74
N PRO A 53 -9.72 7.23 8.77
CA PRO A 53 -8.46 7.63 8.17
C PRO A 53 -7.54 8.47 9.07
N ASP A 54 -8.12 9.20 10.02
CA ASP A 54 -7.40 10.22 10.79
C ASP A 54 -6.62 9.65 11.99
N GLU A 55 -7.08 8.54 12.57
CA GLU A 55 -6.52 7.96 13.79
C GLU A 55 -6.71 6.44 13.83
N LYS A 56 -5.67 5.71 13.42
CA LYS A 56 -5.60 4.25 13.60
C LYS A 56 -4.65 3.91 14.74
N ASP A 57 -5.17 3.36 15.83
CA ASP A 57 -4.41 3.03 17.04
C ASP A 57 -4.23 1.51 17.28
N ARG A 58 -4.82 0.67 16.41
CA ARG A 58 -4.82 -0.79 16.51
C ARG A 58 -4.91 -1.48 15.15
N GLY A 59 -4.42 -2.71 15.04
CA GLY A 59 -4.52 -3.52 13.82
C GLY A 59 -3.33 -4.48 13.63
N LEU A 60 -3.37 -5.33 12.59
CA LEU A 60 -2.26 -6.25 12.29
C LEU A 60 -0.99 -5.45 11.99
N VAL A 61 -1.10 -4.31 11.30
CA VAL A 61 0.04 -3.45 10.97
C VAL A 61 0.78 -3.05 12.24
N ILE A 62 0.09 -2.43 13.21
CA ILE A 62 0.70 -1.99 14.48
C ILE A 62 1.22 -3.20 15.27
N SER A 63 0.44 -4.28 15.35
CA SER A 63 0.84 -5.48 16.09
C SER A 63 2.09 -6.17 15.51
N SER A 64 2.35 -6.01 14.20
CA SER A 64 3.51 -6.61 13.54
C SER A 64 4.83 -5.93 13.89
N PHE A 65 4.77 -4.71 14.42
CA PHE A 65 5.94 -3.92 14.82
C PHE A 65 6.10 -3.81 16.33
N GLN A 66 5.09 -4.19 17.13
CA GLN A 66 5.11 -3.98 18.58
C GLN A 66 6.34 -4.59 19.26
N ASP A 67 6.68 -5.84 18.95
CA ASP A 67 7.87 -6.52 19.50
C ASP A 67 9.18 -5.76 19.18
N ILE A 68 9.25 -5.09 18.03
CA ILE A 68 10.44 -4.32 17.60
C ILE A 68 10.47 -2.97 18.30
N ILE A 69 9.31 -2.32 18.43
CA ILE A 69 9.14 -1.03 19.13
C ILE A 69 9.54 -1.20 20.59
N ASP A 70 8.98 -2.20 21.27
CA ASP A 70 9.26 -2.49 22.68
C ASP A 70 10.76 -2.73 22.88
N TYR A 71 11.38 -3.55 22.04
CA TYR A 71 12.83 -3.78 22.10
C TYR A 71 13.64 -2.51 21.86
N PHE A 72 13.26 -1.72 20.86
CA PHE A 72 13.95 -0.47 20.51
C PHE A 72 13.86 0.56 21.64
N ASP A 73 12.71 0.70 22.29
CA ASP A 73 12.54 1.62 23.42
C ASP A 73 13.34 1.21 24.65
N GLU A 74 13.48 -0.10 24.89
CA GLU A 74 14.31 -0.63 25.99
C GLU A 74 15.81 -0.55 25.70
N ASN A 75 16.21 -0.58 24.42
CA ASN A 75 17.61 -0.75 24.01
C ASN A 75 18.13 0.33 23.05
N THR A 76 17.50 1.51 22.99
CA THR A 76 17.74 2.54 21.96
C THR A 76 19.22 2.83 21.72
N LEU A 77 19.99 3.10 22.79
CA LEU A 77 21.43 3.38 22.67
C LEU A 77 22.20 2.21 22.05
N LYS A 78 21.90 0.97 22.48
CA LYS A 78 22.55 -0.23 21.94
C LYS A 78 22.18 -0.44 20.48
N THR A 79 20.94 -0.17 20.08
CA THR A 79 20.50 -0.25 18.67
C THR A 79 21.29 0.73 17.81
N PHE A 80 21.50 1.95 18.28
CA PHE A 80 22.32 2.95 17.59
C PHE A 80 23.82 2.60 17.60
N ASP A 81 24.28 1.87 18.61
CA ASP A 81 25.62 1.26 18.66
C ASP A 81 25.75 0.00 17.78
N GLY A 82 24.70 -0.38 17.05
CA GLY A 82 24.70 -1.46 16.07
C GLY A 82 24.12 -2.80 16.54
N ALA A 83 23.41 -2.84 17.66
CA ALA A 83 22.68 -4.06 18.07
C ALA A 83 21.59 -4.41 17.06
N GLU A 84 21.51 -5.70 16.71
CA GLU A 84 20.47 -6.20 15.81
C GLU A 84 19.08 -6.03 16.45
N LEU A 85 18.14 -5.56 15.63
CA LEU A 85 16.72 -5.53 15.99
C LEU A 85 16.12 -6.93 15.86
N PRO A 86 15.06 -7.24 16.63
CA PRO A 86 14.24 -8.41 16.39
C PRO A 86 13.79 -8.46 14.94
N LYS A 87 13.78 -9.66 14.35
CA LYS A 87 13.28 -9.83 12.99
C LYS A 87 11.80 -9.47 12.97
N GLN A 88 11.43 -8.59 12.05
CA GLN A 88 10.04 -8.30 11.76
C GLN A 88 9.32 -9.57 11.36
N ARG A 89 8.14 -9.79 11.95
CA ARG A 89 7.23 -10.83 11.49
C ARG A 89 6.69 -10.37 10.14
N ASN A 90 7.04 -11.08 9.07
CA ASN A 90 6.48 -10.85 7.74
C ASN A 90 5.04 -11.37 7.73
N SER A 91 4.12 -10.57 8.27
CA SER A 91 2.69 -10.91 8.35
C SER A 91 1.83 -9.69 8.08
N GLY A 92 0.59 -9.93 7.68
CA GLY A 92 -0.37 -8.88 7.37
C GLY A 92 0.02 -8.11 6.11
N ILE A 93 -0.15 -6.78 6.15
CA ILE A 93 0.05 -5.90 4.99
C ILE A 93 1.46 -5.95 4.40
N SER A 94 2.45 -6.31 5.22
CA SER A 94 3.86 -6.44 4.84
C SER A 94 4.15 -7.71 4.03
N ALA A 95 3.23 -8.69 4.07
CA ALA A 95 3.33 -9.93 3.34
C ALA A 95 2.43 -9.89 2.09
N LEU A 96 3.03 -9.57 0.93
CA LEU A 96 2.29 -9.55 -0.35
C LEU A 96 1.57 -10.86 -0.70
N ASP A 97 2.06 -12.01 -0.21
CA ASP A 97 1.35 -13.28 -0.39
C ASP A 97 0.03 -13.31 0.38
N GLU A 98 -0.03 -12.77 1.60
CA GLU A 98 -1.28 -12.70 2.34
C GLU A 98 -2.28 -11.74 1.70
N VAL A 99 -1.80 -10.65 1.08
CA VAL A 99 -2.62 -9.72 0.26
C VAL A 99 -3.19 -10.45 -0.95
N LYS A 100 -2.35 -11.22 -1.64
CA LYS A 100 -2.71 -12.06 -2.78
C LYS A 100 -3.78 -13.08 -2.40
N ASP A 101 -3.56 -13.84 -1.33
CA ASP A 101 -4.47 -14.88 -0.86
C ASP A 101 -5.81 -14.28 -0.41
N SER A 102 -5.77 -13.11 0.23
CA SER A 102 -6.99 -12.37 0.60
C SER A 102 -7.77 -11.92 -0.63
N LEU A 103 -7.09 -11.44 -1.68
CA LEU A 103 -7.73 -11.04 -2.94
C LEU A 103 -8.42 -12.23 -3.62
N CYS A 104 -7.73 -13.36 -3.75
CA CYS A 104 -8.30 -14.59 -4.30
C CYS A 104 -9.49 -15.11 -3.47
N ALA A 105 -9.39 -15.07 -2.14
CA ALA A 105 -10.47 -15.49 -1.25
C ALA A 105 -11.75 -14.67 -1.47
N ILE A 106 -11.64 -13.37 -1.75
CA ILE A 106 -12.81 -12.53 -2.07
C ILE A 106 -13.44 -12.91 -3.40
N PHE A 107 -12.64 -13.20 -4.44
CA PHE A 107 -13.18 -13.68 -5.72
C PHE A 107 -13.89 -15.03 -5.56
N ALA A 108 -13.36 -15.92 -4.72
CA ALA A 108 -14.00 -17.20 -4.42
C ALA A 108 -15.39 -17.02 -3.76
N LEU A 109 -15.61 -15.96 -2.97
CA LEU A 109 -16.93 -15.68 -2.36
C LEU A 109 -18.04 -15.39 -3.37
N ILE A 110 -17.69 -15.03 -4.60
CA ILE A 110 -18.64 -14.81 -5.70
C ILE A 110 -18.58 -15.93 -6.76
N GLY A 111 -17.95 -17.06 -6.44
CA GLY A 111 -17.89 -18.23 -7.31
C GLY A 111 -16.82 -18.14 -8.41
N ILE A 112 -15.87 -17.22 -8.29
CA ILE A 112 -14.75 -17.09 -9.24
C ILE A 112 -13.51 -17.71 -8.61
N ASP A 113 -13.09 -18.86 -9.15
CA ASP A 113 -11.82 -19.50 -8.80
C ASP A 113 -10.71 -18.88 -9.65
N HIS A 114 -10.01 -17.90 -9.07
CA HIS A 114 -8.92 -17.20 -9.73
C HIS A 114 -7.64 -17.36 -8.92
N GLU A 115 -6.59 -17.82 -9.59
CA GLU A 115 -5.25 -17.90 -9.03
C GLU A 115 -4.40 -16.75 -9.57
N ILE A 116 -3.72 -16.05 -8.67
CA ILE A 116 -2.69 -15.06 -9.01
C ILE A 116 -1.35 -15.80 -9.01
N GLU A 117 -0.75 -15.91 -10.20
CA GLU A 117 0.39 -16.81 -10.45
C GLU A 117 1.66 -16.34 -9.72
N SER A 118 1.81 -15.03 -9.55
CA SER A 118 3.03 -14.44 -9.01
C SER A 118 2.81 -13.05 -8.44
N ARG A 119 3.64 -12.65 -7.46
CA ARG A 119 3.73 -11.27 -6.98
C ARG A 119 4.11 -10.26 -8.08
N ASN A 120 4.68 -10.75 -9.18
CA ASN A 120 5.07 -9.94 -10.33
C ASN A 120 4.03 -9.91 -11.45
N GLU A 121 2.91 -10.61 -11.29
CA GLU A 121 1.80 -10.54 -12.24
C GLU A 121 1.30 -9.09 -12.35
N LEU A 122 1.19 -8.56 -13.57
CA LEU A 122 0.93 -7.14 -13.81
C LEU A 122 -0.36 -6.64 -13.14
N ARG A 123 -1.44 -7.43 -13.16
CA ARG A 123 -2.72 -7.10 -12.51
C ARG A 123 -2.59 -6.96 -11.00
N PHE A 124 -1.83 -7.87 -10.38
CA PHE A 124 -1.57 -7.83 -8.95
C PHE A 124 -0.64 -6.67 -8.57
N ARG A 125 0.37 -6.38 -9.40
CA ARG A 125 1.23 -5.21 -9.20
C ARG A 125 0.46 -3.89 -9.26
N ASP A 126 -0.46 -3.75 -10.22
CA ASP A 126 -1.37 -2.60 -10.30
C ASP A 126 -2.17 -2.45 -8.99
N PHE A 127 -2.68 -3.55 -8.45
CA PHE A 127 -3.42 -3.59 -7.19
C PHE A 127 -2.56 -3.13 -6.00
N VAL A 128 -1.35 -3.68 -5.87
CA VAL A 128 -0.40 -3.31 -4.81
C VAL A 128 0.03 -1.85 -4.92
N PHE A 129 0.23 -1.33 -6.14
CA PHE A 129 0.57 0.06 -6.37
C PHE A 129 -0.56 0.99 -5.89
N CYS A 130 -1.81 0.73 -6.29
CA CYS A 130 -2.99 1.44 -5.76
C CYS A 130 -3.07 1.35 -4.23
N LEU A 131 -2.82 0.18 -3.66
CA LEU A 131 -2.88 -0.05 -2.23
C LEU A 131 -1.84 0.76 -1.45
N ILE A 132 -0.59 0.82 -1.93
CA ILE A 132 0.48 1.61 -1.31
C ILE A 132 0.09 3.10 -1.25
N PHE A 133 -0.33 3.69 -2.37
CA PHE A 133 -0.72 5.10 -2.40
C PHE A 133 -1.99 5.37 -1.59
N LEU A 134 -2.94 4.44 -1.59
CA LEU A 134 -4.12 4.54 -0.72
C LEU A 134 -3.69 4.67 0.74
N LEU A 135 -2.81 3.77 1.20
CA LEU A 135 -2.33 3.73 2.58
C LEU A 135 -1.38 4.89 2.93
N GLY A 136 -0.67 5.46 1.96
CA GLY A 136 0.21 6.61 2.16
C GLY A 136 -0.48 7.86 2.70
N ASN A 137 -1.81 7.91 2.62
CA ASN A 137 -2.60 9.04 3.10
C ASN A 137 -3.11 8.87 4.54
N PHE A 138 -2.73 7.78 5.22
CA PHE A 138 -3.18 7.49 6.58
C PHE A 138 -2.14 7.89 7.63
N ARG A 139 -2.62 8.04 8.87
CA ARG A 139 -1.79 8.24 10.05
C ARG A 139 -1.97 7.09 11.04
N LEU A 140 -0.88 6.66 11.64
CA LEU A 140 -0.90 5.68 12.73
C LEU A 140 -0.73 6.40 14.06
N LYS A 141 -1.56 6.08 15.04
CA LYS A 141 -1.34 6.50 16.41
C LYS A 141 -0.47 5.48 17.12
N MET A 142 0.72 5.91 17.54
CA MET A 142 1.70 5.11 18.25
C MET A 142 2.21 5.93 19.44
N ASN A 143 2.07 5.41 20.67
CA ASN A 143 2.50 6.08 21.90
C ASN A 143 2.03 7.55 22.02
N ASP A 144 0.73 7.76 21.80
CA ASP A 144 0.07 9.07 21.77
C ASP A 144 0.59 10.07 20.71
N GLN A 145 1.42 9.61 19.78
CA GLN A 145 1.89 10.37 18.62
C GLN A 145 1.19 9.91 17.34
N LEU A 146 0.90 10.86 16.45
CA LEU A 146 0.43 10.55 15.09
C LEU A 146 1.64 10.47 14.16
N VAL A 147 1.96 9.25 13.75
CA VAL A 147 3.03 8.92 12.81
C VAL A 147 2.47 8.96 11.40
N GLN A 148 3.11 9.76 10.54
CA GLN A 148 2.79 9.79 9.12
C GLN A 148 3.36 8.56 8.41
N ILE A 149 2.56 7.99 7.52
CA ILE A 149 3.02 6.99 6.58
C ILE A 149 3.64 7.71 5.39
N GLN A 150 4.83 7.26 4.97
CA GLN A 150 5.61 7.83 3.87
C GLN A 150 5.58 6.88 2.67
N VAL A 151 5.43 7.45 1.48
CA VAL A 151 5.51 6.73 0.21
C VAL A 151 6.76 7.18 -0.52
N GLU A 152 7.77 6.32 -0.60
CA GLU A 152 9.00 6.61 -1.32
C GLU A 152 9.04 5.87 -2.66
N TYR A 153 9.19 6.63 -3.75
CA TYR A 153 9.31 6.11 -5.11
C TYR A 153 10.77 6.17 -5.58
N GLY A 154 11.30 5.03 -6.01
CA GLY A 154 12.63 4.86 -6.61
C GLY A 154 12.63 3.60 -7.47
N ASN A 155 13.69 2.77 -7.38
CA ASN A 155 13.67 1.46 -8.03
C ASN A 155 12.48 0.61 -7.54
N GLY A 156 12.20 0.63 -6.24
CA GLY A 156 10.95 0.14 -5.66
C GLY A 156 10.04 1.28 -5.23
N LEU A 157 8.78 0.95 -4.95
CA LEU A 157 7.84 1.80 -4.23
C LEU A 157 7.71 1.24 -2.82
N SER A 158 8.09 2.01 -1.81
CA SER A 158 8.01 1.61 -0.40
C SER A 158 7.01 2.45 0.36
N LEU A 159 6.20 1.78 1.16
CA LEU A 159 5.37 2.36 2.20
C LEU A 159 6.09 2.16 3.54
N SER A 160 6.36 3.22 4.28
CA SER A 160 7.09 3.14 5.55
C SER A 160 6.57 4.11 6.60
N ILE A 161 6.93 3.88 7.85
CA ILE A 161 6.70 4.80 8.98
C ILE A 161 8.02 5.10 9.68
N SER A 162 8.10 6.25 10.33
CA SER A 162 9.24 6.63 11.18
C SER A 162 8.75 6.77 12.63
N TYR A 163 9.24 5.90 13.50
CA TYR A 163 8.89 5.87 14.91
C TYR A 163 9.98 6.53 15.75
N GLU A 164 9.63 7.50 16.58
CA GLU A 164 10.54 8.09 17.57
C GLU A 164 10.49 7.29 18.88
N SER A 165 11.65 7.02 19.49
CA SER A 165 11.66 6.33 20.78
C SER A 165 10.88 7.12 21.83
N ALA A 166 10.05 6.42 22.60
CA ALA A 166 9.31 7.00 23.72
C ALA A 166 10.25 7.49 24.84
N ASN A 167 11.44 6.87 24.97
CA ASN A 167 12.39 7.12 26.04
C ASN A 167 13.52 8.07 25.63
N TYR A 168 13.83 8.17 24.33
CA TYR A 168 14.97 8.93 23.82
C TYR A 168 14.57 9.82 22.65
N GLY A 169 14.40 11.11 22.93
CA GLY A 169 14.11 12.09 21.89
C GLY A 169 15.15 12.10 20.77
N ARG A 170 14.69 12.35 19.54
CA ARG A 170 15.47 12.39 18.29
C ARG A 170 16.11 11.07 17.86
N HIS A 171 15.67 9.95 18.42
CA HIS A 171 16.10 8.62 18.00
C HIS A 171 14.95 7.95 17.23
N TYR A 172 15.15 7.77 15.93
CA TYR A 172 14.11 7.27 15.03
C TYR A 172 14.44 5.88 14.49
N LEU A 173 13.40 5.09 14.33
CA LEU A 173 13.44 3.79 13.67
C LEU A 173 12.45 3.77 12.52
N SER A 174 12.92 3.38 11.34
CA SER A 174 12.08 3.29 10.14
C SER A 174 11.58 1.86 9.95
N PHE A 175 10.28 1.70 9.75
CA PHE A 175 9.65 0.42 9.48
C PHE A 175 9.07 0.40 8.07
N ASN A 176 9.36 -0.65 7.30
CA ASN A 176 8.71 -0.86 6.00
C ASN A 176 7.38 -1.61 6.21
N LEU A 177 6.29 -0.96 5.80
CA LEU A 177 4.95 -1.53 5.82
C LEU A 177 4.67 -2.36 4.58
N MET A 178 5.12 -1.92 3.40
CA MET A 178 4.93 -2.62 2.13
C MET A 178 6.01 -2.21 1.13
N LEU A 179 6.43 -3.14 0.28
CA LEU A 179 7.42 -2.90 -0.76
C LEU A 179 6.98 -3.53 -2.09
N LEU A 180 6.90 -2.70 -3.13
CA LEU A 180 6.74 -3.13 -4.51
C LEU A 180 8.04 -2.89 -5.29
N CYS A 181 8.73 -3.96 -5.68
CA CYS A 181 10.01 -3.85 -6.39
C CYS A 181 9.87 -3.51 -7.88
N GLY A 182 10.93 -2.94 -8.46
CA GLY A 182 11.12 -2.60 -9.87
C GLY A 182 9.96 -1.82 -10.50
N VAL A 183 9.53 -0.78 -9.80
CA VAL A 183 8.63 0.24 -10.32
C VAL A 183 9.39 1.18 -11.26
N TRP A 184 10.66 1.48 -10.96
CA TRP A 184 11.55 2.22 -11.85
C TRP A 184 12.94 1.57 -11.98
N PRO A 185 13.07 0.47 -12.74
CA PRO A 185 14.34 -0.28 -12.85
C PRO A 185 15.49 0.54 -13.44
N LYS A 186 15.17 1.57 -14.23
CA LYS A 186 16.15 2.48 -14.87
C LYS A 186 16.56 3.66 -13.97
N CYS A 187 16.17 3.67 -12.70
CA CYS A 187 16.61 4.69 -11.76
C CYS A 187 18.14 4.58 -11.58
N ILE A 188 18.88 5.55 -12.13
CA ILE A 188 20.35 5.50 -12.26
C ILE A 188 21.05 5.66 -10.90
N PRO A 189 20.60 6.52 -9.98
CA PRO A 189 21.10 6.51 -8.61
C PRO A 189 20.34 5.44 -7.82
N THR A 190 21.04 4.45 -7.27
CA THR A 190 20.46 3.47 -6.33
C THR A 190 19.82 4.14 -5.11
N ASP A 191 20.25 5.36 -4.79
CA ASP A 191 19.82 6.11 -3.62
C ASP A 191 18.74 7.15 -3.93
N TYR A 192 18.31 7.29 -5.20
CA TYR A 192 17.25 8.24 -5.52
C TYR A 192 15.91 7.73 -4.99
N LYS A 193 15.30 8.57 -4.17
CA LYS A 193 13.97 8.39 -3.62
C LYS A 193 13.21 9.70 -3.69
N LYS A 194 11.99 9.63 -4.18
CA LYS A 194 11.05 10.74 -4.18
C LYS A 194 9.94 10.44 -3.18
N ASP A 195 9.75 11.33 -2.22
CA ASP A 195 8.55 11.32 -1.38
C ASP A 195 7.35 11.72 -2.24
N LEU A 196 6.36 10.82 -2.30
CA LEU A 196 5.09 10.97 -2.99
C LEU A 196 3.91 10.94 -2.03
N SER A 197 4.09 11.42 -0.81
CA SER A 197 2.99 11.75 0.09
C SER A 197 2.08 12.82 -0.56
N GLY A 198 0.76 12.62 -0.52
CA GLY A 198 -0.20 13.52 -1.19
C GLY A 198 -0.40 13.25 -2.68
N TYR A 199 -0.11 12.03 -3.13
CA TYR A 199 -0.38 11.58 -4.50
C TYR A 199 -1.53 10.57 -4.54
N ILE A 200 -2.23 10.55 -5.66
CA ILE A 200 -3.30 9.61 -5.99
C ILE A 200 -3.00 8.87 -7.29
N VAL A 201 -3.34 7.58 -7.32
CA VAL A 201 -3.13 6.71 -8.47
C VAL A 201 -4.32 6.75 -9.41
N ARG A 202 -4.04 7.02 -10.68
CA ARG A 202 -5.03 7.05 -11.75
C ARG A 202 -4.60 6.24 -12.96
N ARG A 203 -5.61 5.69 -13.63
CA ARG A 203 -5.46 5.01 -14.91
C ARG A 203 -5.66 6.04 -16.03
N PHE A 204 -4.65 6.22 -16.86
CA PHE A 204 -4.69 7.15 -17.99
C PHE A 204 -5.34 6.49 -19.22
N SER A 205 -5.72 7.29 -20.22
CA SER A 205 -6.42 6.81 -21.42
C SER A 205 -5.61 5.84 -22.29
N ASN A 206 -4.29 5.82 -22.14
CA ASN A 206 -3.39 4.85 -22.76
C ASN A 206 -3.26 3.52 -21.99
N GLY A 207 -4.00 3.36 -20.88
CA GLY A 207 -4.04 2.15 -20.06
C GLY A 207 -2.93 2.06 -19.00
N TYR A 208 -2.00 3.03 -18.96
CA TYR A 208 -0.97 3.05 -17.92
C TYR A 208 -1.51 3.56 -16.60
N LEU A 209 -0.92 3.06 -15.52
CA LEU A 209 -1.19 3.48 -14.16
C LEU A 209 -0.08 4.42 -13.70
N GLY A 210 -0.44 5.54 -13.08
CA GLY A 210 0.54 6.47 -12.54
C GLY A 210 -0.01 7.28 -11.38
N ALA A 211 0.88 7.71 -10.49
CA ALA A 211 0.54 8.58 -9.37
C ALA A 211 0.70 10.05 -9.78
N ILE A 212 -0.30 10.86 -9.43
CA ILE A 212 -0.32 12.32 -9.64
C ILE A 212 -0.61 13.04 -8.32
N PRO A 213 -0.19 14.30 -8.15
CA PRO A 213 -0.61 15.12 -7.02
C PRO A 213 -2.14 15.25 -6.99
N TYR A 214 -2.73 15.25 -5.79
CA TYR A 214 -4.18 15.42 -5.60
C TYR A 214 -4.74 16.67 -6.27
N GLU A 215 -3.96 17.74 -6.36
CA GLU A 215 -4.36 19.00 -6.96
C GLU A 215 -4.68 18.88 -8.46
N LEU A 216 -4.20 17.82 -9.11
CA LEU A 216 -4.44 17.54 -10.52
C LEU A 216 -5.64 16.60 -10.75
N ASP A 217 -6.27 16.07 -9.70
CA ASP A 217 -7.26 14.98 -9.74
C ASP A 217 -8.68 15.36 -10.24
N GLY A 218 -8.86 16.48 -10.96
CA GLY A 218 -10.21 17.01 -11.24
C GLY A 218 -10.54 17.45 -12.67
N LEU A 219 -9.54 17.75 -13.52
CA LEU A 219 -9.79 18.55 -14.73
C LEU A 219 -9.29 17.92 -16.05
N THR A 220 -8.36 16.96 -16.02
CA THR A 220 -7.64 16.53 -17.23
C THR A 220 -7.32 15.04 -17.33
N LEU A 221 -7.78 14.21 -16.39
CA LEU A 221 -7.32 12.82 -16.23
C LEU A 221 -7.59 11.85 -17.38
N ASN A 222 -8.40 12.23 -18.37
CA ASN A 222 -8.61 11.44 -19.59
C ASN A 222 -7.51 11.66 -20.65
N THR A 223 -6.47 12.44 -20.36
CA THR A 223 -5.34 12.61 -21.27
C THR A 223 -4.36 11.44 -21.18
N ASP A 224 -3.56 11.28 -22.24
CA ASP A 224 -2.47 10.32 -22.25
C ASP A 224 -1.44 10.68 -21.17
N MET A 225 -0.94 9.69 -20.42
CA MET A 225 0.09 9.90 -19.39
C MET A 225 1.32 10.68 -19.92
N GLN A 226 1.69 10.48 -21.18
CA GLN A 226 2.83 11.15 -21.83
C GLN A 226 2.58 12.62 -22.15
N SER A 227 1.33 13.09 -22.06
CA SER A 227 0.99 14.51 -22.26
C SER A 227 1.38 15.39 -21.07
N PHE A 228 1.63 14.79 -19.91
CA PHE A 228 2.07 15.51 -18.73
C PHE A 228 3.55 15.84 -18.80
N GLU A 229 3.92 16.97 -18.20
CA GLU A 229 5.33 17.33 -18.04
C GLU A 229 6.06 16.29 -17.18
N ARG A 230 7.37 16.23 -17.37
CA ARG A 230 8.24 15.35 -16.59
C ARG A 230 8.09 15.67 -15.09
N ASP A 231 8.19 14.63 -14.25
CA ASP A 231 8.09 14.70 -12.78
C ASP A 231 6.71 15.09 -12.23
N VAL A 232 5.70 15.22 -13.10
CA VAL A 232 4.28 15.41 -12.71
C VAL A 232 3.61 14.06 -12.45
N VAL A 233 3.85 13.08 -13.32
CA VAL A 233 3.30 11.72 -13.20
C VAL A 233 4.40 10.73 -12.84
N TRP A 234 4.13 9.88 -11.87
CA TRP A 234 5.02 8.81 -11.42
C TRP A 234 4.46 7.44 -11.85
N PRO A 235 4.95 6.85 -12.95
CA PRO A 235 4.32 5.70 -13.59
C PRO A 235 4.64 4.38 -12.88
N LEU A 236 3.69 3.44 -12.88
CA LEU A 236 4.03 2.03 -12.71
C LEU A 236 4.41 1.45 -14.07
N ASN A 237 5.70 1.21 -14.29
CA ASN A 237 6.15 0.60 -15.54
C ASN A 237 5.79 -0.89 -15.57
N ASP A 238 5.27 -1.34 -16.71
CA ASP A 238 5.17 -2.78 -16.99
C ASP A 238 6.59 -3.37 -17.04
N TYR A 239 6.81 -4.45 -16.31
CA TYR A 239 8.01 -5.26 -16.47
C TYR A 239 8.02 -5.87 -17.88
N ARG A 240 8.69 -5.21 -18.82
CA ARG A 240 9.10 -5.82 -20.08
C ARG A 240 10.60 -6.11 -19.96
N PHE A 241 10.94 -7.39 -19.79
CA PHE A 241 12.30 -7.86 -20.09
C PHE A 241 12.52 -7.81 -21.61
#